data_AF-A0A8T9Q620-F1
#
_entry.id   AF-A0A8T9Q620-F1
#
_cell.length_a   1.000
_cell.length_b   1.000
_cell.length_c   1.000
_cell.angle_alpha   90.00
_cell.angle_beta   90.00
_cell.angle_gamma   90.00
#
_symmetry.space_group_name_H-M   'P 1'
#
loop_
_entity.id
_entity.type
_entity.pdbx_description
1 polymer ?
#
loop_
_entity_poly.entity_id
_entity_poly.type
_entity_poly.pdbx_seq_one_letter_code
_entity_poly.pdbx_strand_id
1 'polypeptide(L)'
;MLKQLLSCSPACLARPLLVLAASLVGCTSQPDSNQTPKEPATTARQPTATGPATAQYAGQYWWGKTAGEEPSGLLTVYPESDSTVLFQVDANGGAPAYHLANVLGRATLRGKTAFYFAKAPEDEKGCRLRIAFTPDAATVASVPGYTQDCLFGGSFTPDGTYQRISRQAPAYVLDSAGDTLRFAKLPPEQLQNEQPLPGQ
;
A
#
# COMPACT_ATOMS: atom_id res chain seq x y z
N MET A 1 24.25 -12.39 45.17
CA MET A 1 23.42 -11.80 46.25
C MET A 1 23.45 -10.28 46.12
N LEU A 2 22.43 -9.67 45.53
CA LEU A 2 21.83 -8.42 46.02
C LEU A 2 20.54 -8.17 45.25
N LYS A 3 19.42 -8.24 45.99
CA LYS A 3 18.07 -7.87 45.56
C LYS A 3 17.98 -6.34 45.49
N GLN A 4 17.40 -5.79 44.44
CA GLN A 4 16.66 -4.52 44.54
C GLN A 4 15.34 -4.63 43.77
N LEU A 5 14.27 -4.60 44.58
CA LEU A 5 12.86 -4.45 44.25
C LEU A 5 12.54 -2.96 44.35
N LEU A 6 11.91 -2.36 43.34
CA LEU A 6 11.06 -1.16 43.40
C LEU A 6 10.42 -1.00 42.01
N SER A 7 9.19 -0.55 41.79
CA SER A 7 7.99 -0.32 42.59
C SER A 7 6.94 0.18 41.60
N CYS A 8 5.68 -0.22 41.79
CA CYS A 8 4.47 0.16 41.07
C CYS A 8 4.32 1.65 40.70
N SER A 9 3.59 1.92 39.61
CA SER A 9 2.47 2.88 39.59
C SER A 9 1.51 2.62 38.41
N PRO A 10 0.24 2.26 38.67
CA PRO A 10 -0.83 2.29 37.69
C PRO A 10 -1.64 3.58 37.88
N ALA A 11 -1.53 4.54 36.97
CA ALA A 11 -2.43 5.69 36.94
C ALA A 11 -3.67 5.32 36.11
N CYS A 12 -4.65 4.71 36.79
CA CYS A 12 -6.05 4.68 36.39
C CYS A 12 -6.56 6.11 36.16
N LEU A 13 -6.94 6.46 34.93
CA LEU A 13 -7.87 7.57 34.69
C LEU A 13 -9.11 7.00 33.99
N ALA A 14 -10.07 6.62 34.82
CA ALA A 14 -11.43 6.33 34.43
C ALA A 14 -12.05 7.58 33.80
N ARG A 15 -12.45 7.48 32.52
CA ARG A 15 -13.28 8.50 31.88
C ARG A 15 -14.75 8.11 32.01
N PRO A 16 -15.63 9.07 32.36
CA PRO A 16 -17.04 8.79 32.61
C PRO A 16 -17.78 8.47 31.31
N LEU A 17 -18.57 7.40 31.35
CA LEU A 17 -19.65 7.10 30.42
C LEU A 17 -20.68 8.24 30.52
N LEU A 18 -20.87 9.00 29.44
CA LEU A 18 -22.02 9.90 29.32
C LEU A 18 -23.05 9.23 28.41
N VAL A 19 -24.00 8.56 29.06
CA VAL A 19 -25.20 7.99 28.44
C VAL A 19 -26.15 9.15 28.13
N LEU A 20 -26.41 9.42 26.86
CA LEU A 20 -27.48 10.31 26.42
C LEU A 20 -28.62 9.46 25.84
N ALA A 21 -29.74 9.55 26.54
CA ALA A 21 -30.98 8.85 26.28
C ALA A 21 -31.76 9.47 25.11
N ALA A 22 -32.40 8.57 24.36
CA ALA A 22 -33.72 8.65 23.73
C ALA A 22 -34.25 9.99 23.18
N SER A 23 -34.67 9.95 21.92
CA SER A 23 -36.02 10.43 21.57
C SER A 23 -36.64 9.56 20.47
N LEU A 24 -37.89 9.24 20.74
CA LEU A 24 -38.83 8.42 19.97
C LEU A 24 -39.52 9.25 18.86
N VAL A 25 -40.25 8.52 18.03
CA VAL A 25 -41.45 8.90 17.25
C VAL A 25 -41.21 9.41 15.83
N GLY A 26 -41.72 8.62 14.89
CA GLY A 26 -41.92 9.01 13.50
C GLY A 26 -42.46 7.87 12.64
N CYS A 27 -43.65 7.35 12.95
CA CYS A 27 -44.41 6.53 12.00
C CYS A 27 -44.94 7.42 10.88
N THR A 28 -44.58 7.15 9.63
CA THR A 28 -45.52 7.37 8.51
C THR A 28 -45.45 6.17 7.57
N SER A 29 -46.59 5.49 7.46
CA SER A 29 -46.92 4.50 6.44
C SER A 29 -47.28 5.22 5.15
N GLN A 30 -46.77 4.78 4.00
CA GLN A 30 -47.31 5.16 2.68
C GLN A 30 -47.00 4.06 1.64
N PRO A 31 -47.79 3.97 0.56
CA PRO A 31 -48.62 2.81 0.26
C PRO A 31 -48.08 1.95 -0.88
N ASP A 32 -48.60 0.74 -0.97
CA ASP A 32 -48.46 -0.20 -2.08
C ASP A 32 -48.74 0.48 -3.43
N SER A 33 -47.67 0.73 -4.19
CA SER A 33 -47.76 0.99 -5.62
C SER A 33 -47.62 -0.33 -6.38
N ASN A 34 -48.78 -0.84 -6.75
CA ASN A 34 -49.10 -1.64 -7.92
C ASN A 34 -48.02 -1.57 -9.03
N GLN A 35 -47.08 -2.53 -9.04
CA GLN A 35 -46.19 -2.73 -10.18
C GLN A 35 -46.82 -3.76 -11.12
N THR A 36 -47.32 -3.26 -12.24
CA THR A 36 -47.61 -4.06 -13.43
C THR A 36 -46.35 -4.87 -13.82
N PRO A 37 -46.46 -6.17 -14.15
CA PRO A 37 -45.34 -6.96 -14.64
C PRO A 37 -44.80 -6.35 -15.94
N LYS A 38 -43.73 -5.56 -15.81
CA LYS A 38 -42.95 -5.09 -16.94
C LYS A 38 -42.15 -6.30 -17.44
N GLU A 39 -42.45 -6.69 -18.67
CA GLU A 39 -41.71 -7.61 -19.52
C GLU A 39 -40.21 -7.65 -19.17
N PRO A 40 -39.60 -8.84 -19.00
CA PRO A 40 -38.21 -8.96 -18.60
C PRO A 40 -37.35 -8.30 -19.68
N ALA A 41 -36.93 -7.07 -19.40
CA ALA A 41 -35.91 -6.39 -20.17
C ALA A 41 -34.69 -7.32 -20.14
N THR A 42 -34.43 -7.94 -21.28
CA THR A 42 -33.17 -8.63 -21.57
C THR A 42 -32.09 -7.58 -21.36
N THR A 43 -31.56 -7.56 -20.14
CA THR A 43 -30.47 -6.68 -19.75
C THR A 43 -29.28 -7.21 -20.53
N ALA A 44 -29.01 -6.55 -21.67
CA ALA A 44 -27.79 -6.76 -22.42
C ALA A 44 -26.64 -6.67 -21.42
N ARG A 45 -25.96 -7.79 -21.21
CA ARG A 45 -24.84 -7.96 -20.30
C ARG A 45 -23.81 -6.91 -20.70
N GLN A 46 -23.76 -5.79 -19.97
CA GLN A 46 -22.73 -4.79 -20.19
C GLN A 46 -21.38 -5.53 -20.10
N PRO A 47 -20.46 -5.34 -21.06
CA PRO A 47 -19.10 -5.83 -20.92
C PRO A 47 -18.63 -5.31 -19.57
N THR A 48 -18.42 -6.22 -18.62
CA THR A 48 -17.78 -5.89 -17.37
C THR A 48 -16.44 -5.35 -17.81
N ALA A 49 -16.23 -4.04 -17.65
CA ALA A 49 -14.98 -3.38 -17.97
C ALA A 49 -13.91 -4.10 -17.16
N THR A 50 -13.30 -5.11 -17.79
CA THR A 50 -12.39 -6.01 -17.12
C THR A 50 -11.12 -5.21 -17.08
N GLY A 51 -10.90 -4.56 -15.93
CA GLY A 51 -9.67 -3.83 -15.68
C GLY A 51 -8.46 -4.76 -15.86
N PRO A 52 -7.24 -4.20 -15.87
CA PRO A 52 -6.04 -4.99 -16.06
C PRO A 52 -5.95 -6.14 -15.06
N ALA A 53 -5.32 -7.25 -15.44
CA ALA A 53 -5.15 -8.43 -14.59
C ALA A 53 -4.45 -8.10 -13.24
N THR A 54 -3.66 -7.02 -13.19
CA THR A 54 -3.02 -6.52 -11.98
C THR A 54 -3.96 -5.77 -11.03
N ALA A 55 -5.19 -5.46 -11.44
CA ALA A 55 -6.16 -4.73 -10.61
C ALA A 55 -6.45 -5.44 -9.28
N GLN A 56 -6.32 -6.77 -9.22
CA GLN A 56 -6.44 -7.55 -7.99
C GLN A 56 -5.39 -7.21 -6.91
N TYR A 57 -4.26 -6.62 -7.30
CA TYR A 57 -3.17 -6.20 -6.41
C TYR A 57 -3.25 -4.72 -6.03
N ALA A 58 -4.17 -3.96 -6.63
CA ALA A 58 -4.35 -2.55 -6.34
C ALA A 58 -4.74 -2.33 -4.87
N GLY A 59 -4.28 -1.21 -4.31
CA GLY A 59 -4.61 -0.83 -2.96
C GLY A 59 -3.47 -0.22 -2.17
N GLN A 60 -3.70 -0.14 -0.87
CA GLN A 60 -2.73 0.31 0.11
C GLN A 60 -2.48 -0.81 1.11
N TYR A 61 -1.22 -0.96 1.49
CA TYR A 61 -0.75 -1.98 2.41
C TYR A 61 0.13 -1.32 3.49
N TRP A 62 -0.02 -1.74 4.74
CA TRP A 62 0.66 -1.16 5.88
C TRP A 62 1.52 -2.20 6.61
N TRP A 63 2.73 -1.82 6.98
CA TRP A 63 3.64 -2.59 7.81
C TRP A 63 4.00 -1.81 9.08
N GLY A 64 4.21 -2.52 10.19
CA GLY A 64 4.45 -1.94 11.52
C GLY A 64 3.24 -2.11 12.45
N LYS A 65 3.48 -2.00 13.77
CA LYS A 65 2.46 -2.32 14.78
C LYS A 65 1.52 -1.15 15.11
N THR A 66 1.98 0.10 14.96
CA THR A 66 1.21 1.32 15.27
C THR A 66 1.91 2.57 14.70
N ALA A 67 1.16 3.66 14.47
CA ALA A 67 1.75 4.97 14.23
C ALA A 67 2.52 5.44 15.48
N GLY A 68 3.81 5.75 15.36
CA GLY A 68 4.67 6.11 16.49
C GLY A 68 6.16 6.07 16.12
N GLU A 69 7.02 5.88 17.13
CA GLU A 69 8.48 5.83 16.98
C GLU A 69 9.02 4.47 16.48
N GLU A 70 8.14 3.49 16.24
CA GLU A 70 8.52 2.16 15.73
C GLU A 70 8.69 2.17 14.21
N PRO A 71 9.51 1.24 13.66
CA PRO A 71 9.59 1.03 12.23
C PRO A 71 8.21 0.76 11.62
N SER A 72 7.90 1.46 10.54
CA SER A 72 6.62 1.34 9.84
C SER A 72 6.75 1.67 8.37
N GLY A 73 5.73 1.31 7.58
CA GLY A 73 5.68 1.71 6.19
C GLY A 73 4.34 1.51 5.53
N LEU A 74 4.15 2.25 4.44
CA LEU A 74 3.01 2.23 3.55
C LEU A 74 3.49 1.83 2.15
N LEU A 75 2.89 0.78 1.59
CA LEU A 75 3.02 0.40 0.20
C LEU A 75 1.72 0.76 -0.52
N THR A 76 1.82 1.59 -1.55
CA THR A 76 0.71 2.00 -2.42
C THR A 76 0.90 1.36 -3.78
N VAL A 77 -0.12 0.67 -4.31
CA VAL A 77 -0.04 -0.08 -5.59
C VAL A 77 -1.14 0.34 -6.54
N TYR A 78 -0.75 0.75 -7.74
CA TYR A 78 -1.63 1.09 -8.85
C TYR A 78 -1.45 0.13 -10.03
N PRO A 79 -2.55 -0.42 -10.59
CA PRO A 79 -2.47 -1.33 -11.72
C PRO A 79 -2.32 -0.54 -13.02
N GLU A 80 -1.17 -0.66 -13.69
CA GLU A 80 -0.90 0.06 -14.94
C GLU A 80 -1.29 -0.75 -16.17
N SER A 81 -0.95 -2.04 -16.20
CA SER A 81 -1.30 -2.97 -17.29
C SER A 81 -1.51 -4.39 -16.74
N ASP A 82 -1.79 -5.37 -17.60
CA ASP A 82 -1.92 -6.78 -17.19
C ASP A 82 -0.65 -7.37 -16.56
N SER A 83 0.51 -6.77 -16.80
CA SER A 83 1.80 -7.28 -16.31
C SER A 83 2.66 -6.24 -15.60
N THR A 84 2.16 -5.01 -15.41
CA THR A 84 2.91 -3.94 -14.74
C THR A 84 2.07 -3.28 -13.66
N VAL A 85 2.73 -2.95 -12.56
CA VAL A 85 2.18 -2.13 -11.48
C VAL A 85 3.09 -0.93 -11.26
N LEU A 86 2.49 0.21 -10.95
CA LEU A 86 3.20 1.32 -10.32
C LEU A 86 3.07 1.15 -8.82
N PHE A 87 4.16 1.38 -8.10
CA PHE A 87 4.15 1.26 -6.65
C PHE A 87 4.92 2.40 -6.01
N GLN A 88 4.50 2.76 -4.81
CA GLN A 88 5.24 3.64 -3.91
C GLN A 88 5.43 2.95 -2.57
N VAL A 89 6.66 2.94 -2.06
CA VAL A 89 6.99 2.54 -0.69
C VAL A 89 7.42 3.78 0.07
N ASP A 90 6.68 4.10 1.12
CA ASP A 90 7.05 5.07 2.15
C ASP A 90 7.31 4.32 3.44
N ALA A 91 8.54 4.32 3.96
CA ALA A 91 8.87 3.64 5.19
C ALA A 91 9.79 4.47 6.09
N ASN A 92 9.69 4.24 7.39
CA ASN A 92 10.53 4.86 8.41
C ASN A 92 11.15 3.76 9.28
N GLY A 93 12.44 3.89 9.57
CA GLY A 93 13.21 2.94 10.40
C GLY A 93 13.00 3.07 11.91
N GLY A 94 12.16 4.00 12.36
CA GLY A 94 11.91 4.29 13.77
C GLY A 94 13.06 5.02 14.48
N ALA A 95 12.86 5.28 15.77
CA ALA A 95 13.89 5.83 16.64
C ALA A 95 15.13 4.90 16.74
N PRO A 96 16.33 5.46 16.98
CA PRO A 96 16.64 6.89 17.16
C PRO A 96 17.00 7.63 15.85
N ALA A 97 17.26 6.89 14.77
CA ALA A 97 17.84 7.46 13.55
C ALA A 97 16.79 7.91 12.52
N TYR A 98 15.57 7.39 12.59
CA TYR A 98 14.43 7.76 11.75
C TYR A 98 14.75 7.78 10.24
N HIS A 99 15.52 6.80 9.77
CA HIS A 99 15.81 6.66 8.34
C HIS A 99 14.50 6.59 7.54
N LEU A 100 14.39 7.39 6.49
CA LEU A 100 13.21 7.47 5.63
C LEU A 100 13.52 6.84 4.28
N ALA A 101 12.65 5.95 3.83
CA ALA A 101 12.66 5.37 2.51
C ALA A 101 11.43 5.89 1.75
N ASN A 102 11.64 6.54 0.61
CA ASN A 102 10.60 6.86 -0.37
C ASN A 102 11.07 6.33 -1.72
N VAL A 103 10.39 5.31 -2.25
CA VAL A 103 10.63 4.81 -3.61
C VAL A 103 9.33 4.75 -4.35
N LEU A 104 9.25 5.49 -5.45
CA LEU A 104 8.24 5.37 -6.47
C LEU A 104 8.85 4.64 -7.67
N GLY A 105 8.19 3.61 -8.16
CA GLY A 105 8.74 2.80 -9.26
C GLY A 105 7.68 2.04 -10.04
N ARG A 106 8.11 1.55 -11.21
CA ARG A 106 7.36 0.60 -12.03
C ARG A 106 7.93 -0.80 -11.83
N ALA A 107 7.08 -1.75 -11.47
CA ALA A 107 7.47 -3.15 -11.29
C ALA A 107 6.75 -4.06 -12.28
N THR A 108 7.50 -5.02 -12.84
CA THR A 108 6.96 -6.02 -13.77
C THR A 108 6.52 -7.26 -13.01
N LEU A 109 5.30 -7.70 -13.24
CA LEU A 109 4.70 -8.89 -12.65
C LEU A 109 5.13 -10.17 -13.38
N ARG A 110 5.46 -11.20 -12.60
CA ARG A 110 5.65 -12.60 -13.01
C ARG A 110 4.92 -13.48 -12.00
N GLY A 111 3.79 -14.05 -12.41
CA GLY A 111 2.88 -14.74 -11.50
C GLY A 111 2.30 -13.78 -10.46
N LYS A 112 2.52 -14.07 -9.17
CA LYS A 112 2.06 -13.21 -8.04
C LYS A 112 3.17 -12.31 -7.48
N THR A 113 4.27 -12.14 -8.21
CA THR A 113 5.44 -11.40 -7.74
C THR A 113 5.79 -10.29 -8.73
N ALA A 114 5.89 -9.05 -8.26
CA ALA A 114 6.41 -7.94 -9.03
C ALA A 114 7.89 -7.73 -8.73
N PHE A 115 8.65 -7.38 -9.77
CA PHE A 115 10.08 -7.12 -9.70
C PHE A 115 10.36 -5.70 -10.15
N TYR A 116 11.11 -4.97 -9.33
CA TYR A 116 11.59 -3.63 -9.61
C TYR A 116 13.11 -3.64 -9.70
N PHE A 117 13.63 -2.86 -10.64
CA PHE A 117 15.05 -2.62 -10.79
C PHE A 117 15.28 -1.13 -10.97
N ALA A 118 16.25 -0.59 -10.23
CA ALA A 118 16.78 0.73 -10.45
C ALA A 118 18.28 0.71 -10.34
N LYS A 119 18.94 1.57 -11.10
CA LYS A 119 20.40 1.61 -11.17
C LYS A 119 20.83 3.05 -11.40
N ALA A 120 21.73 3.53 -10.54
CA ALA A 120 22.45 4.77 -10.80
C ALA A 120 23.47 4.55 -11.94
N PRO A 121 23.83 5.59 -12.72
CA PRO A 121 24.80 5.45 -13.82
C PRO A 121 26.12 4.79 -13.40
N GLU A 122 26.57 5.02 -12.16
CA GLU A 122 27.83 4.48 -11.64
C GLU A 122 27.69 3.18 -10.83
N ASP A 123 26.47 2.69 -10.59
CA ASP A 123 26.24 1.46 -9.83
C ASP A 123 26.11 0.27 -10.78
N GLU A 124 27.17 -0.53 -10.95
CA GLU A 124 27.13 -1.68 -11.84
C GLU A 124 26.00 -2.67 -11.52
N LYS A 125 25.70 -2.86 -10.23
CA LYS A 125 24.74 -3.87 -9.75
C LYS A 125 23.32 -3.32 -9.73
N GLY A 126 23.15 -2.06 -9.37
CA GLY A 126 21.84 -1.46 -9.11
C GLY A 126 21.16 -2.05 -7.87
N CYS A 127 19.95 -1.57 -7.61
CA CYS A 127 19.02 -2.09 -6.61
C CYS A 127 17.94 -2.96 -7.26
N ARG A 128 17.54 -4.02 -6.55
CA ARG A 128 16.37 -4.84 -6.89
C ARG A 128 15.44 -5.01 -5.71
N LEU A 129 14.15 -4.80 -5.96
CA LEU A 129 13.08 -5.11 -5.02
C LEU A 129 12.16 -6.17 -5.60
N ARG A 130 11.66 -7.02 -4.71
CA ARG A 130 10.65 -8.04 -5.01
C ARG A 130 9.42 -7.79 -4.14
N ILE A 131 8.26 -7.73 -4.77
CA ILE A 131 6.97 -7.53 -4.09
C ILE A 131 6.09 -8.75 -4.37
N ALA A 132 5.94 -9.63 -3.38
CA ALA A 132 5.11 -10.84 -3.49
C ALA A 132 3.72 -10.61 -2.91
N PHE A 133 2.69 -10.79 -3.74
CA PHE A 133 1.30 -10.52 -3.36
C PHE A 133 0.54 -11.77 -2.91
N THR A 134 -0.29 -11.57 -1.89
CA THR A 134 -1.39 -12.45 -1.50
C THR A 134 -2.71 -11.67 -1.56
N PRO A 135 -3.87 -12.32 -1.37
CA PRO A 135 -5.15 -11.61 -1.35
C PRO A 135 -5.23 -10.46 -0.32
N ASP A 136 -4.50 -10.59 0.79
CA ASP A 136 -4.62 -9.70 1.95
C ASP A 136 -3.29 -9.07 2.39
N ALA A 137 -2.18 -9.37 1.72
CA ALA A 137 -0.87 -8.82 2.07
C ALA A 137 0.05 -8.69 0.85
N ALA A 138 1.14 -7.95 1.03
CA ALA A 138 2.27 -7.86 0.12
C ALA A 138 3.56 -7.99 0.91
N THR A 139 4.49 -8.83 0.48
CA THR A 139 5.83 -8.92 1.08
C THR A 139 6.83 -8.19 0.20
N VAL A 140 7.40 -7.11 0.72
CA VAL A 140 8.47 -6.35 0.08
C VAL A 140 9.80 -6.92 0.60
N ALA A 141 10.72 -7.21 -0.31
CA ALA A 141 12.05 -7.70 0.05
C ALA A 141 13.09 -7.20 -0.94
N SER A 142 14.23 -6.77 -0.42
CA SER A 142 15.42 -6.46 -1.19
C SER A 142 16.05 -7.77 -1.70
N VAL A 143 16.50 -7.79 -2.96
CA VAL A 143 17.12 -8.99 -3.54
C VAL A 143 18.62 -9.00 -3.15
N PRO A 144 19.14 -10.08 -2.55
CA PRO A 144 20.55 -10.15 -2.18
C PRO A 144 21.46 -10.19 -3.42
N GLY A 145 22.71 -9.75 -3.26
CA GLY A 145 23.69 -9.66 -4.36
C GLY A 145 23.63 -8.36 -5.17
N TYR A 146 22.67 -7.49 -4.87
CA TYR A 146 22.50 -6.16 -5.42
C TYR A 146 22.87 -5.08 -4.40
N THR A 147 23.06 -3.85 -4.86
CA THR A 147 23.26 -2.69 -3.97
C THR A 147 22.01 -2.54 -3.11
N GLN A 148 22.19 -2.59 -1.79
CA GLN A 148 21.08 -2.57 -0.82
C GLN A 148 20.49 -1.16 -0.64
N ASP A 149 21.23 -0.14 -1.06
CA ASP A 149 20.79 1.24 -0.98
C ASP A 149 19.99 1.58 -2.23
N CYS A 150 18.74 1.12 -2.30
CA CYS A 150 17.77 1.51 -3.34
C CYS A 150 17.39 3.00 -3.27
N LEU A 151 18.36 3.86 -2.97
CA LEU A 151 18.23 5.26 -2.64
C LEU A 151 17.35 5.47 -1.39
N PHE A 152 17.36 4.49 -0.48
CA PHE A 152 16.66 4.58 0.80
C PHE A 152 17.46 5.37 1.84
N GLY A 153 18.75 5.64 1.57
CA GLY A 153 19.60 6.40 2.47
C GLY A 153 20.01 5.58 3.69
N GLY A 154 21.27 5.17 3.71
CA GLY A 154 21.84 4.42 4.83
C GLY A 154 21.61 2.91 4.75
N SER A 155 21.69 2.22 5.89
CA SER A 155 21.56 0.75 5.97
C SER A 155 20.11 0.27 6.18
N PHE A 156 19.12 1.10 5.85
CA PHE A 156 17.70 0.80 6.05
C PHE A 156 17.09 0.15 4.80
N THR A 157 16.30 -0.90 5.03
CA THR A 157 15.55 -1.60 3.99
C THR A 157 14.07 -1.67 4.37
N PRO A 158 13.12 -1.40 3.48
CA PRO A 158 11.68 -1.51 3.75
C PRO A 158 11.20 -2.96 3.67
N ASP A 159 12.04 -3.90 4.07
CA ASP A 159 11.76 -5.32 4.00
C ASP A 159 10.71 -5.67 5.06
N GLY A 160 9.60 -6.26 4.62
CA GLY A 160 8.48 -6.54 5.52
C GLY A 160 7.25 -7.12 4.83
N THR A 161 6.33 -7.61 5.65
CA THR A 161 5.00 -8.02 5.22
C THR A 161 4.00 -6.92 5.55
N TYR A 162 3.48 -6.30 4.49
CA TYR A 162 2.51 -5.22 4.53
C TYR A 162 1.11 -5.81 4.43
N GLN A 163 0.28 -5.57 5.43
CA GLN A 163 -1.13 -5.99 5.47
C GLN A 163 -1.98 -5.04 4.64
N ARG A 164 -2.86 -5.57 3.80
CA ARG A 164 -3.73 -4.75 2.95
C ARG A 164 -4.75 -4.02 3.80
N ILE A 165 -4.72 -2.68 3.75
CA ILE A 165 -5.66 -1.80 4.48
C ILE A 165 -6.74 -1.23 3.56
N SER A 166 -6.51 -1.22 2.25
CA SER A 166 -7.48 -0.80 1.24
C SER A 166 -7.31 -1.58 -0.06
N ARG A 167 -8.41 -1.90 -0.74
CA ARG A 167 -8.43 -2.49 -2.09
C ARG A 167 -8.66 -1.44 -3.19
N GLN A 168 -8.93 -0.20 -2.81
CA GLN A 168 -9.22 0.86 -3.78
C GLN A 168 -7.93 1.23 -4.51
N ALA A 169 -7.98 1.22 -5.85
CA ALA A 169 -6.88 1.71 -6.65
C ALA A 169 -6.65 3.21 -6.37
N PRO A 170 -5.45 3.60 -5.90
CA PRO A 170 -5.14 4.99 -5.62
C PRO A 170 -5.11 5.81 -6.91
N ALA A 171 -5.73 6.99 -6.94
CA ALA A 171 -5.73 7.84 -8.13
C ALA A 171 -4.43 8.67 -8.27
N TYR A 172 -3.72 8.87 -7.16
CA TYR A 172 -2.53 9.70 -7.06
C TYR A 172 -1.62 9.22 -5.93
N VAL A 173 -0.39 9.71 -5.94
CA VAL A 173 0.59 9.62 -4.86
C VAL A 173 1.24 10.98 -4.62
N LEU A 174 1.95 11.12 -3.50
CA LEU A 174 2.78 12.28 -3.19
C LEU A 174 4.24 11.93 -3.47
N ASP A 175 4.96 12.79 -4.14
CA ASP A 175 6.42 12.66 -4.27
C ASP A 175 7.15 13.15 -3.02
N SER A 176 8.49 13.12 -3.05
CA SER A 176 9.33 13.59 -1.95
C SER A 176 9.21 15.10 -1.67
N ALA A 177 8.70 15.89 -2.61
CA ALA A 177 8.42 17.32 -2.43
C ALA A 177 6.99 17.56 -1.88
N GLY A 178 6.15 16.52 -1.83
CA GLY A 178 4.75 16.61 -1.44
C GLY A 178 3.82 16.96 -2.60
N ASP A 179 4.31 16.98 -3.83
CA ASP A 179 3.49 17.26 -5.01
C ASP A 179 2.65 16.05 -5.38
N THR A 180 1.41 16.30 -5.82
CA THR A 180 0.47 15.25 -6.19
C THR A 180 0.73 14.75 -7.60
N LEU A 181 1.23 13.52 -7.70
CA LEU A 181 1.44 12.81 -8.94
C LEU A 181 0.25 11.90 -9.27
N ARG A 182 -0.37 12.07 -10.43
CA ARG A 182 -1.46 11.20 -10.88
C ARG A 182 -0.87 10.00 -11.61
N PHE A 183 -1.11 8.79 -11.08
CA PHE A 183 -0.59 7.56 -11.68
C PHE A 183 -0.89 7.42 -13.18
N ALA A 184 -2.12 7.73 -13.58
CA ALA A 184 -2.56 7.65 -14.98
C ALA A 184 -1.84 8.64 -15.94
N LYS A 185 -1.09 9.61 -15.41
CA LYS A 185 -0.35 10.61 -16.19
C LYS A 185 1.16 10.54 -15.97
N LEU A 186 1.66 9.57 -15.21
CA LEU A 186 3.09 9.43 -14.98
C LEU A 186 3.76 8.93 -16.27
N PRO A 187 4.62 9.74 -16.90
CA PRO A 187 5.31 9.31 -18.10
C PRO A 187 6.31 8.19 -17.74
N PRO A 188 6.45 7.16 -18.60
CA PRO A 188 7.42 6.08 -18.39
C PRO A 188 8.82 6.56 -18.03
N GLU A 189 9.26 7.65 -18.65
CA GLU A 189 10.61 8.18 -18.54
C GLU A 189 10.91 8.72 -17.13
N GLN A 190 9.89 9.19 -16.40
CA GLN A 190 10.04 9.65 -15.01
C GLN A 190 10.11 8.48 -14.00
N LEU A 191 9.78 7.27 -14.44
CA LEU A 191 9.80 6.05 -13.63
C LEU A 191 10.93 5.11 -14.06
N GLN A 192 11.65 5.45 -15.14
CA GLN A 192 12.67 4.63 -15.76
C GLN A 192 14.05 4.83 -15.14
N ASN A 193 14.49 3.79 -14.43
CA ASN A 193 15.86 3.28 -14.48
C ASN A 193 15.85 1.86 -15.09
N GLU A 194 14.99 1.61 -16.10
CA GLU A 194 14.82 0.30 -16.72
C GLU A 194 16.05 -0.09 -17.56
N GLN A 195 16.92 -0.98 -17.05
CA GLN A 195 17.64 -1.90 -17.94
C GLN A 195 16.82 -3.19 -18.12
N PRO A 196 16.85 -3.79 -19.33
CA PRO A 196 16.29 -5.13 -19.54
C PRO A 196 16.88 -6.13 -18.55
N LEU A 197 16.06 -7.01 -17.98
CA LEU A 197 16.53 -8.11 -17.15
C LEU A 197 17.57 -8.93 -17.92
N PRO A 198 18.80 -9.13 -17.41
CA PRO A 198 19.79 -9.96 -18.10
C PRO A 198 19.32 -11.42 -18.08
N GLY A 199 19.11 -12.01 -19.26
CA GLY A 199 18.78 -13.44 -19.41
C GLY A 199 17.55 -13.78 -20.24
N GLN A 200 17.25 -13.02 -21.30
CA GLN A 200 16.53 -13.56 -22.47
C GLN A 200 17.46 -13.51 -23.68
#